data_AF-J3KN90-F1
#
_entry.id   AF-J3KN90-F1
#
_cell.length_a   1.000
_cell.length_b   1.000
_cell.length_c   1.000
_cell.angle_alpha   90.00
_cell.angle_beta   90.00
_cell.angle_gamma   90.00
#
_symmetry.space_group_name_H-M   'P 1'
#
loop_
_entity.id
_entity.type
_entity.pdbx_description
1 polymer ?
#
loop_
_entity_poly.entity_id
_entity_poly.type
_entity_poly.pdbx_seq_one_letter_code
_entity_poly.pdbx_strand_id
1 'polypeptide(L)' 'MMLQLEKKLERELEDDARVIACRFPFPHWTPDHVTGEGIDTVWAYDASTFRGREKRPCTSMHFQLPIQA' A
#
# COMPACT_ATOMS: atom_id res chain seq x y z
N MET A 1 16.17 4.85 -11.78
CA MET A 1 14.85 5.47 -12.03
C MET A 1 13.81 5.06 -10.99
N MET A 2 13.54 3.77 -10.76
CA MET A 2 12.58 3.32 -9.72
C MET A 2 12.90 3.84 -8.30
N LEU A 3 14.18 3.85 -7.92
CA LEU A 3 14.63 4.38 -6.61
C LEU A 3 14.32 5.88 -6.40
N GLN A 4 14.30 6.68 -7.48
CA GLN A 4 13.99 8.11 -7.37
C GLN A 4 12.48 8.31 -7.20
N LEU A 5 11.67 7.43 -7.79
CA LEU A 5 10.23 7.43 -7.60
C LEU A 5 9.87 7.05 -6.16
N GLU A 6 10.47 5.99 -5.60
CA GLU A 6 10.32 5.60 -4.19
C GLU A 6 10.57 6.80 -3.26
N LYS A 7 11.72 7.46 -3.41
CA LYS A 7 12.11 8.63 -2.61
C LYS A 7 11.19 9.83 -2.79
N LYS A 8 10.57 9.99 -3.96
CA LYS A 8 9.63 11.09 -4.23
C LYS A 8 8.30 10.82 -3.55
N LEU A 9 7.78 9.60 -3.70
CA LEU A 9 6.54 9.16 -3.07
C LEU A 9 6.64 9.18 -1.53
N GLU A 10 7.77 8.74 -0.96
CA GLU A 10 8.07 8.84 0.48
C GLU A 10 8.00 10.27 1.05
N ARG A 11 8.32 11.28 0.23
CA ARG A 11 8.33 12.69 0.64
C ARG A 11 7.00 13.38 0.41
N GLU A 12 6.29 13.02 -0.67
CA GLU A 12 5.12 13.75 -1.14
C GLU A 12 3.79 13.14 -0.69
N LEU A 13 3.74 11.85 -0.36
CA LEU A 13 2.51 11.18 0.09
C LEU A 13 2.23 11.39 1.58
N GLU A 14 0.95 11.55 1.91
CA GLU A 14 0.45 11.56 3.29
C GLU A 14 0.45 10.17 3.92
N ASP A 15 0.39 10.10 5.26
CA ASP A 15 0.45 8.84 6.03
C ASP A 15 -0.67 7.84 5.67
N ASP A 16 -1.86 8.34 5.32
CA ASP A 16 -3.04 7.53 4.97
C ASP A 16 -3.11 7.20 3.46
N ALA A 17 -2.08 7.55 2.68
CA ALA A 17 -2.06 7.28 1.26
C ALA A 17 -1.70 5.82 0.95
N ARG A 18 -2.24 5.31 -0.16
CA ARG A 18 -1.95 3.96 -0.69
C ARG A 18 -1.44 4.05 -2.11
N VAL A 19 -0.32 3.38 -2.39
CA VAL A 19 0.29 3.28 -3.71
C VAL A 19 -0.03 1.93 -4.31
N ILE A 20 -0.56 1.93 -5.54
CA ILE A 20 -0.83 0.71 -6.32
C ILE A 20 0.16 0.64 -7.47
N ALA A 21 0.94 -0.43 -7.53
CA ALA A 21 1.84 -0.72 -8.64
C ALA A 21 1.32 -1.91 -9.43
N CYS A 22 1.21 -1.77 -10.75
CA CYS A 22 0.88 -2.86 -11.66
C CYS A 22 2.15 -3.22 -12.46
N ARG A 23 2.43 -4.52 -12.61
CA ARG A 23 3.60 -5.10 -13.30
C ARG A 23 4.97 -4.96 -12.64
N PHE A 24 5.29 -3.80 -12.06
CA PHE A 24 6.61 -3.53 -11.48
C PHE A 24 6.53 -3.22 -9.99
N PRO A 25 6.92 -4.15 -9.11
CA PRO A 25 6.97 -3.88 -7.68
C PRO A 25 8.11 -2.92 -7.34
N PHE A 26 7.95 -2.21 -6.23
CA PHE A 26 9.02 -1.43 -5.63
C PHE A 26 9.97 -2.37 -4.86
N PRO A 27 11.28 -2.44 -5.19
CA PRO A 27 12.21 -3.38 -4.58
C PRO A 27 12.48 -3.15 -3.08
N HIS A 28 12.31 -1.94 -2.55
CA HIS A 28 12.59 -1.63 -1.15
C HIS A 28 11.35 -1.58 -0.26
N TRP A 29 10.16 -1.60 -0.85
CA TRP A 29 8.91 -1.53 -0.10
C TRP A 29 8.31 -2.92 0.06
N THR A 30 7.72 -3.16 1.23
CA THR A 30 6.96 -4.39 1.48
C THR A 30 5.49 -4.15 1.12
N PRO A 31 4.91 -4.91 0.18
CA PRO A 31 3.50 -4.77 -0.15
C PRO A 31 2.63 -5.25 1.00
N ASP A 32 1.56 -4.51 1.29
CA ASP A 32 0.51 -4.90 2.22
C ASP A 32 -0.41 -5.96 1.59
N HIS A 33 -0.67 -5.81 0.29
CA HIS A 33 -1.49 -6.75 -0.46
C HIS A 33 -0.90 -7.00 -1.86
N VAL A 34 -1.00 -8.25 -2.33
CA VAL A 34 -0.59 -8.66 -3.66
C VAL A 34 -1.73 -9.45 -4.29
N THR A 35 -2.14 -9.05 -5.49
CA THR A 35 -3.25 -9.69 -6.23
C THR A 35 -2.90 -9.82 -7.71
N GLY A 36 -3.48 -10.80 -8.40
CA GLY A 36 -3.15 -11.11 -9.80
C GLY A 36 -2.11 -12.21 -9.96
N GLU A 37 -1.86 -12.61 -11.20
CA GLU A 37 -0.94 -13.69 -11.56
C GLU A 37 -0.02 -13.25 -12.71
N GLY A 38 1.25 -13.63 -12.65
CA GLY A 38 2.22 -13.33 -13.70
C GLY A 38 2.43 -11.83 -13.92
N ILE A 39 2.29 -11.38 -15.18
CA ILE A 39 2.51 -9.98 -15.57
C ILE A 39 1.45 -9.02 -15.04
N ASP A 40 0.26 -9.54 -14.69
CA ASP A 40 -0.86 -8.74 -14.20
C ASP A 40 -0.90 -8.73 -12.67
N THR A 41 0.22 -9.08 -12.03
CA THR A 41 0.39 -8.92 -10.59
C THR A 41 0.36 -7.43 -10.23
N VAL A 42 -0.38 -7.14 -9.16
CA VAL A 42 -0.61 -5.82 -8.60
C VAL A 42 -0.19 -5.85 -7.14
N TRP A 43 0.54 -4.82 -6.73
CA TRP A 43 1.03 -4.64 -5.36
C TRP A 43 0.45 -3.37 -4.77
N ALA A 44 -0.08 -3.48 -3.56
CA ALA A 44 -0.55 -2.34 -2.78
C ALA A 44 0.43 -2.05 -1.64
N TYR A 45 0.81 -0.78 -1.48
CA TYR A 45 1.72 -0.31 -0.44
C TYR A 45 1.08 0.83 0.34
N ASP A 46 1.01 0.70 1.66
CA ASP A 46 0.53 1.77 2.53
C ASP A 46 1.68 2.70 2.92
N ALA A 47 1.47 4.01 2.78
CA ALA A 47 2.48 5.02 3.10
C ALA A 47 2.93 4.98 4.55
N SER A 48 2.05 4.57 5.46
CA SER A 48 2.35 4.32 6.86
C SER A 48 3.42 3.22 7.07
N THR A 49 3.56 2.25 6.16
CA THR A 49 4.46 1.10 6.32
C THR A 49 5.91 1.39 5.94
N PHE A 50 6.13 2.26 4.94
CA PHE A 50 7.47 2.61 4.46
C PHE A 50 7.98 3.95 5.01
N ARG A 51 7.14 4.78 5.65
CA ARG A 51 7.58 6.05 6.27
C ARG A 51 8.18 5.92 7.69
N GLY A 52 8.42 4.71 8.18
CA GLY A 52 9.15 4.49 9.44
C GLY A 52 8.46 5.08 10.69
N ARG A 53 7.15 5.33 10.64
CA ARG A 53 6.36 5.76 11.80
C ARG A 53 5.59 4.58 12.37
N GLU A 54 5.68 4.43 13.69
CA GLU A 54 5.02 3.41 14.48
C GLU A 54 3.54 3.27 14.08
N LYS A 55 3.16 2.05 13.73
CA LYS A 55 1.86 1.69 13.17
C LYS A 55 0.75 2.20 14.08
N ARG A 56 -0.03 3.18 13.63
CA ARG A 56 -1.41 3.27 14.08
C ARG A 56 -2.13 2.11 13.39
N PRO A 57 -2.77 1.18 14.11
CA PRO A 57 -3.58 0.18 13.44
C PRO A 57 -4.68 0.95 12.69
N CYS A 58 -4.53 1.05 11.36
CA CYS A 58 -5.63 1.41 10.49
C CYS A 58 -6.73 0.41 10.83
N THR A 59 -7.73 0.87 11.56
CA THR A 59 -8.89 0.06 11.89
C THR A 59 -9.44 -0.35 10.55
N SER A 60 -9.20 -1.62 10.20
CA SER A 60 -9.98 -2.30 9.19
C SER A 60 -11.41 -2.06 9.60
N MET A 61 -12.08 -1.13 8.91
CA MET A 61 -13.53 -1.04 8.97
C MET A 61 -14.00 -2.33 8.34
N HIS A 62 -14.05 -3.36 9.18
CA HIS A 62 -14.83 -4.55 8.99
C HIS A 62 -16.23 -4.02 8.73
N PHE A 63 -16.60 -3.95 7.45
CA PHE A 63 -17.95 -3.67 7.00
C PHE A 63 -18.79 -4.90 7.37
N GLN A 64 -19.00 -5.10 8.68
CA GLN A 64 -20.05 -5.93 9.21
C GLN A 64 -21.33 -5.19 8.84
N LEU A 65 -21.90 -5.49 7.67
CA LEU A 65 -23.25 -5.11 7.35
C LEU A 65 -24.17 -5.67 8.44
N PRO A 66 -24.82 -4.85 9.27
CA PRO A 66 -25.83 -5.33 10.18
C PRO A 66 -27.18 -5.06 9.52
N ILE A 67 -27.67 -5.99 8.70
CA ILE A 67 -29.11 -6.01 8.42
C ILE A 67 -29.60 -7.45 8.56
N GLN A 68 -30.03 -7.72 9.79
CA GLN A 68 -31.07 -8.68 10.10
C GLN A 68 -32.36 -8.23 9.41
N ALA A 69 -32.95 -9.10 8.59
CA ALA A 69 -34.40 -9.25 8.38
C ALA A 69 -34.64 -10.54 7.58
#